data_AF-A0A2J8VD97-F1
#
_entry.id   AF-A0A2J8VD97-F1
#
_cell.length_a   1.000
_cell.length_b   1.000
_cell.length_c   1.000
_cell.angle_alpha   90.00
_cell.angle_beta   90.00
_cell.angle_gamma   90.00
#
_symmetry.space_group_name_H-M   'P 1'
#
loop_
_entity.id
_entity.type
_entity.pdbx_description
1 polymer ?
#
loop_
_entity_poly.entity_id
_entity_poly.type
_entity_poly.pdbx_seq_one_letter_code
_entity_poly.pdbx_strand_id
1 'polypeptide(L)'
;KSADEVLFTGVKEVDDFFEQEKNFLINYYNRIKDSCVKADKMTRSHKNVADDYIHTAACLHSLALEEPTVIKKYLLKVAELFEKLRKVEGRVSSDEDLKLTELLRYYMLNIEAAKDLLYRRTKALIDYENSNKALDKARLKSKDVKLAEAHQQECCQKFEQLSESAKEG
;
A
#
# COMPACT_ATOMS: atom_id res chain seq x y z
N LYS A 1 12.84 -2.52 -7.40
CA LYS A 1 12.72 -2.65 -8.86
C LYS A 1 13.38 -3.95 -9.26
N SER A 2 12.58 -4.95 -9.61
CA SER A 2 13.11 -6.24 -10.07
C SER A 2 13.61 -6.10 -11.51
N ALA A 3 14.63 -6.90 -11.91
CA ALA A 3 15.17 -6.90 -13.27
C ALA A 3 14.09 -7.16 -14.33
N ASP A 4 13.03 -7.88 -13.94
CA ASP A 4 11.86 -8.12 -14.76
C ASP A 4 11.09 -6.84 -15.08
N GLU A 5 10.76 -5.97 -14.11
CA GLU A 5 10.00 -4.73 -14.35
C GLU A 5 10.63 -3.80 -15.43
N VAL A 6 11.95 -3.85 -15.58
CA VAL A 6 12.68 -3.04 -16.57
C VAL A 6 12.53 -3.60 -17.98
N LEU A 7 12.45 -4.94 -18.13
CA LEU A 7 12.32 -5.61 -19.44
C LEU A 7 10.96 -5.38 -20.11
N PHE A 8 9.90 -5.13 -19.32
CA PHE A 8 8.53 -4.98 -19.83
C PHE A 8 8.14 -3.53 -20.20
N THR A 9 9.05 -2.57 -20.05
CA THR A 9 8.79 -1.16 -20.43
C THR A 9 8.69 -0.94 -21.94
N GLY A 10 9.08 -1.92 -22.77
CA GLY A 10 9.09 -1.82 -24.23
C GLY A 10 7.89 -2.45 -24.95
N VAL A 11 7.00 -3.15 -24.25
CA VAL A 11 5.77 -3.71 -24.85
C VAL A 11 4.72 -2.62 -24.83
N LYS A 12 4.30 -2.18 -26.02
CA LYS A 12 3.29 -1.15 -26.16
C LYS A 12 1.95 -1.77 -25.78
N GLU A 13 1.40 -1.37 -24.63
CA GLU A 13 0.03 -1.74 -24.28
C GLU A 13 -0.90 -1.16 -25.35
N VAL A 14 -1.58 -2.04 -26.09
CA VAL A 14 -2.42 -1.65 -27.23
C VAL A 14 -3.79 -1.15 -26.75
N ASP A 15 -4.16 -1.50 -25.53
CA ASP A 15 -5.43 -1.16 -24.91
C ASP A 15 -5.25 0.03 -23.94
N ASP A 16 -5.77 1.19 -24.34
CA ASP A 16 -5.70 2.45 -23.61
C ASP A 16 -6.18 2.34 -22.15
N PHE A 17 -7.13 1.43 -21.88
CA PHE A 17 -7.64 1.19 -20.53
C PHE A 17 -6.51 0.72 -19.61
N PHE A 18 -5.72 -0.27 -20.01
CA PHE A 18 -4.70 -0.86 -19.15
C PHE A 18 -3.50 0.06 -18.93
N GLU A 19 -3.18 0.90 -19.92
CA GLU A 19 -2.14 1.93 -19.74
C GLU A 19 -2.62 3.01 -18.76
N GLN A 20 -3.87 3.45 -18.86
CA GLN A 20 -4.47 4.39 -17.91
C GLN A 20 -4.52 3.78 -16.50
N GLU A 21 -4.96 2.53 -16.37
CA GLU A 21 -5.10 1.83 -15.09
C GLU A 21 -3.75 1.64 -14.41
N LYS A 22 -2.71 1.23 -15.16
CA LYS A 22 -1.35 1.13 -14.65
C LYS A 22 -0.84 2.47 -14.10
N ASN A 23 -1.03 3.55 -14.86
CA ASN A 23 -0.62 4.89 -14.44
C ASN A 23 -1.41 5.35 -13.22
N PHE A 24 -2.72 5.07 -13.17
CA PHE A 24 -3.56 5.34 -12.02
C PHE A 24 -3.05 4.61 -10.77
N LEU A 25 -2.85 3.29 -10.83
CA LEU A 25 -2.39 2.48 -9.69
C LEU A 25 -1.02 2.91 -9.17
N ILE A 26 -0.09 3.29 -10.06
CA ILE A 26 1.22 3.83 -9.65
C ILE A 26 1.06 5.14 -8.89
N ASN A 27 0.30 6.08 -9.45
CA ASN A 27 0.08 7.39 -8.84
C ASN A 27 -0.69 7.27 -7.52
N TYR A 28 -1.72 6.42 -7.49
CA TYR A 28 -2.53 6.18 -6.32
C TYR A 28 -1.72 5.53 -5.20
N TYR A 29 -0.92 4.50 -5.51
CA TYR A 29 0.00 3.89 -4.55
C TYR A 29 0.93 4.91 -3.91
N ASN A 30 1.54 5.80 -4.70
CA ASN A 30 2.46 6.81 -4.17
C ASN A 30 1.75 7.77 -3.20
N ARG A 31 0.52 8.19 -3.54
CA ARG A 31 -0.30 9.04 -2.65
C ARG A 31 -0.67 8.34 -1.35
N ILE A 32 -1.07 7.07 -1.40
CA ILE A 32 -1.39 6.27 -0.20
C ILE A 32 -0.14 6.06 0.64
N LYS A 33 0.99 5.72 0.02
CA LYS A 33 2.29 5.55 0.70
C LYS A 33 2.72 6.82 1.44
N ASP A 34 2.65 7.97 0.78
CA ASP A 34 2.98 9.25 1.39
C ASP A 34 2.05 9.59 2.55
N SER A 35 0.77 9.25 2.43
CA SER A 35 -0.23 9.42 3.49
C SER A 35 0.04 8.49 4.68
N CYS A 36 0.45 7.24 4.42
CA CYS A 36 0.83 6.28 5.45
C CYS A 36 2.03 6.78 6.27
N VAL A 37 3.05 7.32 5.59
CA VAL A 37 4.22 7.90 6.27
C VAL A 37 3.84 9.10 7.16
N LYS A 38 2.86 9.90 6.73
CA LYS A 38 2.34 11.01 7.54
C LYS A 38 1.56 10.52 8.76
N ALA A 39 0.71 9.51 8.60
CA ALA A 39 -0.03 8.88 9.70
C ALA A 39 0.94 8.24 10.72
N ASP A 40 1.98 7.54 10.27
CA ASP A 40 3.03 7.01 11.14
C ASP A 40 3.74 8.11 11.95
N LYS A 41 3.98 9.27 11.35
CA LYS A 41 4.56 10.42 12.06
C LYS A 41 3.60 10.99 13.10
N MET A 42 2.33 11.13 12.76
CA MET A 42 1.32 11.67 13.68
C MET A 42 1.08 10.73 14.86
N THR A 43 1.01 9.42 14.62
CA THR A 43 1.00 8.38 15.67
C THR A 43 2.21 8.51 16.61
N ARG A 44 3.41 8.72 16.08
CA ARG A 44 4.62 8.95 16.91
C ARG A 44 4.52 10.26 17.70
N SER A 45 4.01 11.32 17.11
CA SER A 45 3.82 12.61 17.81
C SER A 45 2.87 12.47 18.99
N HIS A 46 1.76 11.75 18.85
CA HIS A 46 0.85 11.48 19.98
C HIS A 46 1.53 10.71 21.12
N LYS A 47 2.39 9.72 20.79
CA LYS A 47 3.18 9.01 21.80
C LYS A 47 4.14 9.94 22.54
N ASN A 48 4.86 10.80 21.81
CA ASN A 48 5.76 11.77 22.41
C ASN A 48 5.02 12.75 23.34
N VAL A 49 3.85 13.26 22.93
CA VAL A 49 3.03 14.15 23.76
C VAL A 49 2.54 13.42 25.02
N ALA A 50 2.14 12.15 24.91
CA ALA A 50 1.78 11.35 26.08
C ALA A 50 2.97 11.15 27.05
N ASP A 51 4.18 10.98 26.52
CA ASP A 51 5.41 10.90 27.30
C ASP A 51 5.75 12.23 27.99
N ASP A 52 5.54 13.37 27.31
CA ASP A 52 5.70 14.70 27.91
C ASP A 52 4.69 14.94 29.04
N TYR A 53 3.46 14.47 28.88
CA TYR A 53 2.43 14.58 29.92
C TYR A 53 2.77 13.77 31.18
N ILE A 54 3.29 12.54 31.05
CA ILE A 54 3.72 11.78 32.24
C ILE A 54 4.94 12.42 32.90
N HIS A 55 5.88 12.95 32.12
CA HIS A 55 7.03 13.66 32.66
C HIS A 55 6.61 14.90 33.43
N THR A 56 5.73 15.72 32.85
CA THR A 56 5.20 16.94 33.47
C THR A 56 4.41 16.60 34.75
N ALA A 57 3.56 15.58 34.72
CA ALA A 57 2.83 15.11 35.90
C ALA A 57 3.78 14.70 37.04
N ALA A 58 4.86 13.98 36.72
CA ALA A 58 5.87 13.58 37.69
C ALA A 58 6.59 14.79 38.31
N CYS A 59 7.02 15.76 37.49
CA CYS A 59 7.64 16.99 37.99
C CYS A 59 6.71 17.78 38.92
N LEU A 60 5.43 17.92 38.56
CA LEU A 60 4.43 18.57 39.40
C LEU A 60 4.19 17.83 40.71
N HIS A 61 4.22 16.50 40.68
CA HIS A 61 4.15 15.67 41.89
C HIS A 61 5.36 15.91 42.79
N SER A 62 6.59 15.90 42.25
CA SER A 62 7.80 16.17 43.02
C SER A 62 7.77 17.57 43.66
N LEU A 63 7.39 18.60 42.90
CA LEU A 63 7.27 19.97 43.43
C LEU A 63 6.21 20.06 44.55
N ALA A 64 5.09 19.34 44.41
CA ALA A 64 4.05 19.29 45.43
C ALA A 64 4.51 18.61 46.74
N LEU A 65 5.55 17.76 46.71
CA LEU A 65 6.12 17.17 47.93
C LEU A 65 6.95 18.18 48.71
N GLU A 66 7.62 19.09 48.02
CA GLU A 66 8.47 20.13 48.61
C GLU A 66 7.67 21.33 49.14
N GLU A 67 6.43 21.50 48.69
CA GLU A 67 5.58 22.64 49.07
C GLU A 67 4.67 22.41 50.29
N PRO A 68 4.83 23.15 51.42
CA PRO A 68 3.98 23.02 52.61
C PRO A 68 2.70 23.87 52.55
N THR A 69 2.47 24.63 51.46
CA THR A 69 1.39 25.62 51.38
C THR A 69 0.13 25.08 50.68
N VAL A 70 -0.94 25.90 50.64
CA VAL A 70 -2.20 25.61 49.95
C VAL A 70 -1.99 25.31 48.45
N ILE A 71 -0.89 25.79 47.86
CA ILE A 71 -0.47 25.58 46.47
C ILE A 71 -0.30 24.08 46.16
N LYS A 72 0.15 23.28 47.12
CA LYS A 72 0.30 21.82 46.99
C LYS A 72 -0.94 21.13 46.40
N LYS A 73 -2.12 21.47 46.90
CA LYS A 73 -3.39 20.87 46.44
C LYS A 73 -3.65 21.18 44.97
N TYR A 74 -3.28 22.36 44.50
CA TYR A 74 -3.44 22.76 43.10
C TYR A 74 -2.43 22.05 42.21
N LEU A 75 -1.16 21.95 42.62
CA LEU A 75 -0.13 21.21 41.89
C LEU A 75 -0.52 19.74 41.68
N LEU A 76 -1.02 19.06 42.72
CA LEU A 76 -1.51 17.69 42.62
C LEU A 76 -2.71 17.54 41.67
N LYS A 77 -3.63 18.52 41.66
CA LYS A 77 -4.76 18.52 40.71
C LYS A 77 -4.30 18.69 39.26
N VAL A 78 -3.30 19.55 39.02
CA VAL A 78 -2.74 19.74 37.67
C VAL A 78 -1.97 18.48 37.24
N ALA A 79 -1.22 17.84 38.14
CA ALA A 79 -0.58 16.56 37.86
C ALA A 79 -1.59 15.47 37.46
N GLU A 80 -2.71 15.35 38.20
CA GLU A 80 -3.80 14.42 37.88
C GLU A 80 -4.45 14.75 36.52
N LEU A 81 -4.55 16.03 36.15
CA LEU A 81 -5.03 16.43 34.83
C LEU A 81 -4.09 15.94 33.73
N PHE A 82 -2.76 16.11 33.87
CA PHE A 82 -1.80 15.60 32.90
C PHE A 82 -1.85 14.07 32.74
N GLU A 83 -2.06 13.33 33.82
CA GLU A 83 -2.30 11.86 33.76
C GLU A 83 -3.58 11.50 33.00
N LYS A 84 -4.65 12.30 33.13
CA LYS A 84 -5.88 12.12 32.35
C LYS A 84 -5.65 12.46 30.87
N LEU A 85 -4.95 13.55 30.58
CA LEU A 85 -4.61 13.95 29.21
C LEU A 85 -3.73 12.91 28.52
N ARG A 86 -2.74 12.34 29.22
CA ARG A 86 -1.93 11.21 28.74
C ARG A 86 -2.79 10.04 28.28
N LYS A 87 -3.79 9.65 29.07
CA LYS A 87 -4.69 8.55 28.71
C LYS A 87 -5.52 8.87 27.45
N VAL A 88 -5.91 10.13 27.27
CA VAL A 88 -6.61 10.58 26.07
C VAL A 88 -5.68 10.52 24.86
N GLU A 89 -4.47 11.06 24.94
CA GLU A 89 -3.47 11.00 23.86
C GLU A 89 -3.11 9.55 23.48
N GLY A 90 -2.93 8.68 24.47
CA GLY A 90 -2.67 7.26 24.20
C GLY A 90 -3.81 6.58 23.44
N ARG A 91 -5.06 6.96 23.71
CA ARG A 91 -6.23 6.48 22.96
C ARG A 91 -6.25 7.04 21.54
N VAL A 92 -5.99 8.33 21.37
CA VAL A 92 -5.92 8.96 20.04
C VAL A 92 -4.84 8.31 19.19
N SER A 93 -3.64 8.12 19.74
CA SER A 93 -2.55 7.40 19.07
C SER A 93 -2.94 5.99 18.63
N SER A 94 -3.60 5.23 19.52
CA SER A 94 -4.00 3.85 19.23
C SER A 94 -5.10 3.81 18.16
N ASP A 95 -6.08 4.71 18.25
CA ASP A 95 -7.16 4.82 17.27
C ASP A 95 -6.63 5.20 15.89
N GLU A 96 -5.68 6.12 15.83
CA GLU A 96 -5.06 6.53 14.58
C GLU A 96 -4.28 5.38 13.93
N ASP A 97 -3.42 4.69 14.70
CA ASP A 97 -2.64 3.55 14.20
C ASP A 97 -3.57 2.46 13.64
N LEU A 98 -4.60 2.10 14.41
CA LEU A 98 -5.53 1.02 14.05
C LEU A 98 -6.52 1.37 12.94
N LYS A 99 -7.02 2.62 12.88
CA LYS A 99 -8.11 2.97 11.94
C LYS A 99 -7.60 3.67 10.69
N LEU A 100 -6.54 4.47 10.80
CA LEU A 100 -5.99 5.22 9.67
C LEU A 100 -4.79 4.49 9.08
N THR A 101 -3.77 4.22 9.90
CA THR A 101 -2.51 3.69 9.38
C THR A 101 -2.67 2.27 8.83
N GLU A 102 -3.34 1.37 9.56
CA GLU A 102 -3.66 0.02 9.07
C GLU A 102 -4.53 0.03 7.81
N LEU A 103 -5.49 0.95 7.72
CA LEU A 103 -6.33 1.10 6.53
C LEU A 103 -5.50 1.53 5.31
N LEU A 104 -4.56 2.47 5.48
CA LEU A 104 -3.66 2.89 4.41
C LEU A 104 -2.75 1.73 3.97
N ARG A 105 -2.21 0.94 4.91
CA ARG A 105 -1.42 -0.26 4.61
C ARG A 105 -2.24 -1.31 3.85
N TYR A 106 -3.50 -1.51 4.25
CA TYR A 106 -4.44 -2.38 3.54
C TYR A 106 -4.62 -1.93 2.09
N TYR A 107 -4.87 -0.65 1.84
CA TYR A 107 -4.99 -0.14 0.46
C TYR A 107 -3.70 -0.32 -0.33
N MET A 108 -2.52 -0.08 0.27
CA MET A 108 -1.24 -0.34 -0.41
C MET A 108 -1.13 -1.79 -0.88
N LEU A 109 -1.49 -2.76 -0.03
CA LEU A 109 -1.46 -4.18 -0.38
C LEU A 109 -2.41 -4.51 -1.53
N ASN A 110 -3.63 -3.98 -1.51
CA ASN A 110 -4.59 -4.18 -2.60
C ASN A 110 -4.11 -3.59 -3.93
N ILE A 111 -3.50 -2.40 -3.89
CA ILE A 111 -2.94 -1.75 -5.09
C ILE A 111 -1.76 -2.56 -5.64
N GLU A 112 -0.91 -3.14 -4.78
CA GLU A 112 0.17 -4.02 -5.23
C GLU A 112 -0.38 -5.29 -5.87
N ALA A 113 -1.44 -5.88 -5.31
CA ALA A 113 -2.10 -7.04 -5.92
C ALA A 113 -2.68 -6.71 -7.31
N ALA A 114 -3.29 -5.53 -7.47
CA ALA A 114 -3.79 -5.05 -8.76
C ALA A 114 -2.65 -4.83 -9.76
N LYS A 115 -1.53 -4.21 -9.34
CA LYS A 115 -0.33 -4.05 -10.19
C LYS A 115 0.26 -5.39 -10.62
N ASP A 116 0.30 -6.37 -9.73
CA ASP A 116 0.76 -7.72 -10.04
C ASP A 116 -0.15 -8.43 -11.05
N LEU A 117 -1.48 -8.23 -10.95
CA LEU A 117 -2.43 -8.73 -11.95
C LEU A 117 -2.16 -8.11 -13.33
N LEU A 118 -1.98 -6.78 -13.41
CA LEU A 118 -1.63 -6.11 -14.66
C LEU A 118 -0.30 -6.61 -15.23
N TYR A 119 0.70 -6.83 -14.37
CA TYR A 119 1.98 -7.38 -14.78
C TYR A 119 1.84 -8.80 -15.36
N ARG A 120 1.10 -9.69 -14.69
CA ARG A 120 0.81 -11.04 -15.20
C ARG A 120 0.06 -11.01 -16.53
N ARG A 121 -0.89 -10.08 -16.68
CA ARG A 121 -1.60 -9.85 -17.95
C ARG A 121 -0.64 -9.42 -19.07
N THR A 122 0.23 -8.43 -18.83
CA THR A 122 1.22 -7.99 -19.82
C THR A 122 2.16 -9.13 -20.23
N LYS A 123 2.56 -9.99 -19.28
CA LYS A 123 3.36 -11.18 -19.59
C LYS A 123 2.59 -12.16 -20.49
N ALA A 124 1.31 -12.42 -20.20
CA ALA A 124 0.47 -13.28 -21.03
C ALA A 124 0.26 -12.71 -22.45
N LEU A 125 0.17 -11.38 -22.60
CA LEU A 125 0.11 -10.73 -23.91
C LEU A 125 1.36 -11.04 -24.75
N ILE A 126 2.55 -10.93 -24.16
CA ILE A 126 3.81 -11.24 -24.86
C ILE A 126 3.89 -12.71 -25.25
N ASP A 127 3.52 -13.61 -24.34
CA ASP A 127 3.48 -15.04 -24.61
C ASP A 127 2.54 -15.34 -25.77
N TYR A 128 1.37 -14.68 -25.79
CA TYR A 128 0.42 -14.74 -26.89
C TYR A 128 1.01 -14.22 -28.21
N GLU A 129 1.60 -13.03 -28.25
CA GLU A 129 2.25 -12.49 -29.45
C GLU A 129 3.37 -13.38 -29.99
N ASN A 130 4.17 -13.97 -29.08
CA ASN A 130 5.24 -14.89 -29.45
C ASN A 130 4.69 -16.20 -30.01
N SER A 131 3.62 -16.75 -29.41
CA SER A 131 2.94 -17.94 -29.91
C SER A 131 2.31 -17.70 -31.29
N ASN A 132 1.77 -16.51 -31.54
CA ASN A 132 1.23 -16.12 -32.84
C ASN A 132 2.32 -16.06 -33.93
N LYS A 133 3.47 -15.45 -33.64
CA LYS A 133 4.65 -15.47 -34.53
C LYS A 133 5.16 -16.89 -34.80
N ALA A 134 5.08 -17.79 -33.82
CA ALA A 134 5.48 -19.19 -33.99
C ALA A 134 4.50 -19.95 -34.89
N LEU A 135 3.19 -19.72 -34.73
CA LEU A 135 2.15 -20.26 -35.59
C LEU A 135 2.31 -19.81 -37.05
N ASP A 136 2.61 -18.53 -37.28
CA ASP A 136 2.88 -18.02 -38.64
C ASP A 136 4.07 -18.73 -39.29
N LYS A 137 5.15 -18.96 -38.53
CA LYS A 137 6.32 -19.73 -39.02
C LYS A 137 5.97 -21.19 -39.32
N ALA A 138 5.14 -21.83 -38.49
CA ALA A 138 4.68 -23.20 -38.69
C ALA A 138 3.83 -23.31 -39.97
N ARG A 139 2.92 -22.35 -40.19
CA ARG A 139 2.09 -22.22 -41.40
C ARG A 139 2.94 -22.05 -42.66
N LEU A 140 3.92 -21.14 -42.63
CA LEU A 140 4.85 -20.93 -43.76
C LEU A 140 5.65 -22.18 -44.11
N LYS A 141 6.05 -22.99 -43.12
CA LYS A 141 6.76 -24.25 -43.33
C LYS A 141 5.85 -25.45 -43.58
N SER A 142 4.53 -25.27 -43.46
CA SER A 142 3.52 -26.34 -43.49
C SER A 142 3.86 -27.52 -42.57
N LYS A 143 4.48 -27.24 -41.42
CA LYS A 143 4.97 -28.24 -40.46
C LYS A 143 4.50 -27.88 -39.06
N ASP A 144 4.05 -28.89 -38.30
CA ASP A 144 3.64 -28.78 -36.89
C ASP A 144 2.52 -27.74 -36.64
N VAL A 145 1.74 -27.40 -37.68
CA VAL A 145 0.72 -26.33 -37.64
C VAL A 145 -0.31 -26.56 -36.53
N LYS A 146 -0.84 -27.78 -36.43
CA LYS A 146 -1.85 -28.12 -35.41
C LYS A 146 -1.34 -27.95 -33.98
N LEU A 147 -0.07 -28.27 -33.74
CA LEU A 147 0.55 -28.12 -32.41
C LEU A 147 0.75 -26.64 -32.08
N ALA A 148 1.26 -25.86 -33.04
CA ALA A 148 1.44 -24.43 -32.87
C ALA A 148 0.10 -23.68 -32.68
N GLU A 149 -0.97 -24.14 -33.34
CA GLU A 149 -2.31 -23.59 -33.22
C GLU A 149 -2.92 -23.87 -31.85
N ALA A 150 -2.81 -25.10 -31.34
CA ALA A 150 -3.25 -25.43 -29.98
C ALA A 150 -2.52 -24.60 -28.91
N HIS A 151 -1.20 -24.46 -29.02
CA HIS A 151 -0.42 -23.64 -28.08
C HIS A 151 -0.80 -22.16 -28.15
N GLN A 152 -1.01 -21.61 -29.35
CA GLN A 152 -1.45 -20.22 -29.50
C GLN A 152 -2.85 -20.00 -28.91
N GLN A 153 -3.75 -20.96 -29.06
CA GLN A 153 -5.08 -20.92 -28.47
C GLN A 153 -5.03 -20.92 -26.93
N GLU A 154 -4.17 -21.75 -26.33
CA GLU A 154 -3.95 -21.75 -24.87
C GLU A 154 -3.41 -20.41 -24.36
N CYS A 155 -2.43 -19.82 -25.06
CA CYS A 155 -1.92 -18.49 -24.71
C CYS A 155 -3.00 -17.40 -24.83
N CYS A 156 -3.85 -17.49 -25.87
CA CYS A 156 -4.96 -16.56 -26.10
C CYS A 156 -5.95 -16.60 -24.93
N GLN A 157 -6.44 -17.79 -24.58
CA GLN A 157 -7.40 -17.98 -23.50
C GLN A 157 -6.86 -17.46 -22.17
N LYS A 158 -5.59 -17.71 -21.87
CA LYS A 158 -4.95 -17.21 -20.65
C LYS A 158 -4.87 -15.69 -20.61
N PHE A 159 -4.54 -15.06 -21.74
CA PHE A 159 -4.50 -13.60 -21.85
C PHE A 159 -5.89 -12.97 -21.71
N GLU A 160 -6.91 -13.58 -22.33
CA GLU A 160 -8.31 -13.14 -22.25
C GLU A 160 -8.84 -13.23 -20.82
N GLN A 161 -8.65 -14.36 -20.13
CA GLN A 161 -9.06 -14.54 -18.73
C GLN A 161 -8.43 -13.50 -17.79
N LEU A 162 -7.13 -13.24 -17.94
CA LEU A 162 -6.44 -12.22 -17.16
C LEU A 162 -6.93 -10.81 -17.50
N SER A 163 -7.29 -10.56 -18.75
CA SER A 163 -7.83 -9.27 -19.19
C SER A 163 -9.25 -9.02 -18.68
N GLU A 164 -10.09 -10.05 -18.63
CA GLU A 164 -11.43 -9.97 -18.03
C GLU A 164 -11.34 -9.73 -16.54
N SER A 165 -10.54 -10.54 -15.82
CA SER A 165 -10.35 -10.38 -14.37
C SER A 165 -9.83 -8.99 -14.01
N ALA A 166 -8.93 -8.42 -14.84
CA ALA A 166 -8.37 -7.10 -14.62
C ALA A 166 -9.30 -5.93 -15.01
N LYS A 167 -10.42 -6.20 -15.71
CA LYS A 167 -11.47 -5.22 -16.02
C LYS A 167 -12.60 -5.23 -14.99
N GLU A 168 -12.81 -6.36 -14.31
CA GLU A 168 -13.85 -6.54 -13.29
C GLU A 168 -13.44 -6.05 -11.88
N GLY A 169 -12.14 -6.07 -11.57
CA GLY A 169 -11.58 -5.64 -10.28
C GLY A 169 -11.31 -4.14 -10.22
#